data_AF-A0A8H3ZKH7-F1
#
_entry.id   AF-A0A8H3ZKH7-F1
#
_cell.length_a   1.000
_cell.length_b   1.000
_cell.length_c   1.000
_cell.angle_alpha   90.00
_cell.angle_beta   90.00
_cell.angle_gamma   90.00
#
_symmetry.space_group_name_H-M   'P 1'
#
loop_
_entity.id
_entity.type
_entity.pdbx_description
1 polymer ?
#
loop_
_entity_poly.entity_id
_entity_poly.type
_entity_poly.pdbx_seq_one_letter_code
_entity_poly.pdbx_strand_id
1 'polypeptide(L)'
;ADSTSHLFHITEPNRRRLNISSETFAEYTFRKFSIMDSGGPSAGADAGAEEIDLYELLEIDKDASQDQIKKAYRKAALQHHPDKVPEDRREESEAKFKAVSQAYEILKDEEKRHLYDTHGMAAFDPSRGGGGPGGVEVDLNDILSQMFGFGMGGPGGPGGAGPRRPRRGPDEDQPYKVTLEELYKGKTVKFSANKQVVCGTCKGSGAKANVKPQQCDKCRGAGMAEAFRQIGPGLVRKETVICDRCEGSGNFCKEKDRCKKCKGKRTTSETKVLEIYIPRGSQNGERIVLEGEADQHPDQTPGDIVFHLQEEPHDDFTRIGNDLSAELTVTLAEALGGFSRTVLTHLDGRGIHLERERGNILRPGDILKVPGEGMPHKRGDARGDLYLIVNVEFPEDGWLKEDKEYDALNKLLPPPPPEIKADEVDEVEYEEVDSLDQMGGNAGGPGFGGEWEDEDEEDGQPQCQPQNNRQGTKLFNRHQSDRFMRVDRSWRKPKGIDNRVRRRFRGNMTMPSRGDVGWSNVGDNGGGLSSRTIADKDSLALQIGFGSNKKTKYMMPSGHKAFLVSNVNDVNLLLMHNRTYAAEIAHNVSSRKRIDIISRAKQLGVKVTNPKAKVTTEV
;
A
#
# COMPACT_ATOMS: atom_id res chain seq x y z
N ALA A 1 73.12 -10.67 19.41
CA ALA A 1 73.70 -12.01 19.61
C ALA A 1 72.57 -13.03 19.63
N ASP A 2 72.29 -13.83 18.62
CA ASP A 2 72.73 -13.94 17.23
C ASP A 2 71.82 -15.03 16.61
N SER A 3 71.31 -14.74 15.40
CA SER A 3 71.22 -15.59 14.18
C SER A 3 71.31 -17.15 14.29
N THR A 4 70.65 -18.03 13.53
CA THR A 4 70.08 -17.98 12.16
C THR A 4 69.31 -19.30 11.79
N SER A 5 68.20 -19.17 11.04
CA SER A 5 67.68 -19.96 9.88
C SER A 5 67.73 -21.50 9.75
N HIS A 6 66.54 -22.13 9.48
CA HIS A 6 66.09 -22.80 8.22
C HIS A 6 64.77 -23.60 8.48
N LEU A 7 63.59 -23.34 7.89
CA LEU A 7 63.02 -23.50 6.52
C LEU A 7 62.32 -24.86 6.23
N PHE A 8 61.17 -24.79 5.51
CA PHE A 8 60.27 -25.82 4.90
C PHE A 8 59.01 -26.22 5.70
N HIS A 9 57.79 -26.36 5.15
CA HIS A 9 57.20 -26.21 3.80
C HIS A 9 55.66 -26.08 3.96
N ILE A 10 55.00 -25.19 3.20
CA ILE A 10 53.53 -25.10 3.03
C ILE A 10 53.17 -25.71 1.67
N THR A 11 52.04 -26.42 1.58
CA THR A 11 51.50 -26.97 0.32
C THR A 11 50.04 -26.53 0.08
N GLU A 12 49.82 -25.79 -1.01
CA GLU A 12 48.56 -25.66 -1.76
C GLU A 12 48.73 -26.32 -3.15
N PRO A 13 47.64 -26.78 -3.79
CA PRO A 13 47.43 -26.47 -5.23
C PRO A 13 45.91 -26.35 -5.58
N ASN A 14 45.41 -25.81 -6.70
CA ASN A 14 45.93 -25.15 -7.90
C ASN A 14 44.73 -24.50 -8.63
N ARG A 15 44.89 -23.26 -9.12
CA ARG A 15 44.08 -22.67 -10.20
C ARG A 15 44.76 -22.97 -11.54
N ARG A 16 44.01 -23.36 -12.57
CA ARG A 16 44.48 -23.30 -13.97
C ARG A 16 43.45 -22.60 -14.86
N ARG A 17 43.86 -21.45 -15.41
CA ARG A 17 43.41 -20.88 -16.69
C ARG A 17 44.32 -21.42 -17.79
N LEU A 18 43.79 -21.75 -18.96
CA LEU A 18 44.49 -21.60 -20.24
C LEU A 18 43.48 -21.22 -21.34
N ASN A 19 43.82 -20.14 -22.05
CA ASN A 19 43.27 -19.68 -23.33
C ASN A 19 43.73 -20.57 -24.49
N ILE A 20 43.04 -20.49 -25.63
CA ILE A 20 43.45 -20.68 -27.05
C ILE A 20 42.12 -20.75 -27.84
N SER A 21 41.87 -20.20 -29.03
CA SER A 21 42.38 -19.12 -29.88
C SER A 21 41.34 -18.96 -31.01
N SER A 22 41.48 -17.90 -31.80
CA SER A 22 40.59 -17.41 -32.85
C SER A 22 40.61 -18.18 -34.19
N GLU A 23 39.57 -17.91 -35.00
CA GLU A 23 39.47 -17.90 -36.48
C GLU A 23 39.07 -19.14 -37.31
N THR A 24 38.05 -18.92 -38.18
CA THR A 24 37.79 -19.38 -39.58
C THR A 24 36.28 -19.67 -39.77
N PHE A 25 35.47 -18.79 -40.37
CA PHE A 25 35.24 -18.43 -41.79
C PHE A 25 34.53 -19.50 -42.65
N ALA A 26 33.25 -19.20 -42.96
CA ALA A 26 32.46 -19.46 -44.17
C ALA A 26 32.15 -20.88 -44.72
N GLU A 27 30.84 -21.05 -44.95
CA GLU A 27 30.16 -21.59 -46.14
C GLU A 27 29.96 -23.11 -46.40
N TYR A 28 28.71 -23.38 -46.80
CA TYR A 28 28.26 -24.20 -47.95
C TYR A 28 27.65 -25.61 -47.76
N THR A 29 26.39 -25.69 -48.24
CA THR A 29 25.64 -26.81 -48.89
C THR A 29 25.06 -27.97 -48.07
N PHE A 30 23.75 -28.27 -48.09
CA PHE A 30 22.78 -28.72 -49.14
C PHE A 30 22.69 -30.25 -49.32
N ARG A 31 21.57 -30.84 -48.87
CA ARG A 31 20.70 -31.88 -49.51
C ARG A 31 19.96 -32.68 -48.41
N LYS A 32 18.62 -32.63 -48.29
CA LYS A 32 17.51 -33.03 -49.20
C LYS A 32 17.25 -34.54 -49.15
N PHE A 33 16.08 -34.91 -48.62
CA PHE A 33 15.29 -36.03 -49.13
C PHE A 33 13.79 -35.66 -49.11
N SER A 34 13.19 -35.74 -50.30
CA SER A 34 11.78 -35.55 -50.63
C SER A 34 11.12 -36.93 -50.82
N ILE A 35 9.78 -36.97 -50.79
CA ILE A 35 8.83 -37.72 -51.66
C ILE A 35 7.44 -37.14 -51.31
N MET A 36 6.84 -36.26 -52.14
CA MET A 36 6.01 -36.49 -53.37
C MET A 36 4.63 -37.12 -53.06
N ASP A 37 3.52 -36.84 -53.75
CA ASP A 37 2.97 -35.73 -54.56
C ASP A 37 1.59 -36.26 -55.06
N SER A 38 0.56 -35.41 -55.21
CA SER A 38 -0.40 -35.41 -56.36
C SER A 38 -1.76 -34.73 -56.07
N GLY A 39 -2.05 -33.63 -56.79
CA GLY A 39 -3.38 -33.37 -57.39
C GLY A 39 -4.03 -32.00 -57.12
N GLY A 40 -3.74 -30.97 -57.94
CA GLY A 40 -4.65 -29.81 -58.15
C GLY A 40 -5.70 -30.10 -59.26
N PRO A 41 -6.65 -29.19 -59.60
CA PRO A 41 -6.42 -27.74 -59.76
C PRO A 41 -7.58 -26.75 -59.42
N SER A 42 -7.24 -25.46 -59.52
CA SER A 42 -8.03 -24.34 -60.07
C SER A 42 -8.52 -23.21 -59.13
N ALA A 43 -7.92 -22.03 -59.40
CA ALA A 43 -8.52 -20.68 -59.48
C ALA A 43 -9.00 -19.94 -58.21
N GLY A 44 -8.40 -18.76 -57.99
CA GLY A 44 -9.11 -17.58 -57.51
C GLY A 44 -8.68 -17.02 -56.14
N ALA A 45 -7.82 -16.01 -56.17
CA ALA A 45 -7.69 -14.88 -55.25
C ALA A 45 -8.44 -14.89 -53.89
N ASP A 46 -7.71 -14.81 -52.78
CA ASP A 46 -7.57 -13.62 -51.92
C ASP A 46 -6.62 -13.96 -50.75
N ALA A 47 -5.66 -13.09 -50.46
CA ALA A 47 -4.76 -13.21 -49.31
C ALA A 47 -5.41 -12.52 -48.12
N GLY A 48 -6.39 -13.18 -47.50
CA GLY A 48 -7.00 -12.76 -46.24
C GLY A 48 -6.15 -13.21 -45.05
N ALA A 49 -5.93 -12.33 -44.07
CA ALA A 49 -5.32 -12.68 -42.79
C ALA A 49 -6.06 -13.88 -42.18
N GLU A 50 -5.32 -14.89 -41.69
CA GLU A 50 -5.90 -16.04 -41.00
C GLU A 50 -6.63 -15.57 -39.74
N GLU A 51 -7.93 -15.32 -39.83
CA GLU A 51 -8.80 -15.12 -38.67
C GLU A 51 -8.89 -16.46 -37.92
N ILE A 52 -8.18 -16.56 -36.80
CA ILE A 52 -8.19 -17.75 -35.94
C ILE A 52 -9.60 -17.91 -35.34
N ASP A 53 -10.29 -19.01 -35.67
CA ASP A 53 -11.62 -19.33 -35.11
C ASP A 53 -11.50 -19.60 -33.60
N LEU A 54 -12.37 -18.95 -32.80
CA LEU A 54 -12.36 -19.07 -31.33
C LEU A 54 -12.68 -20.49 -30.85
N TYR A 55 -13.49 -21.22 -31.62
CA TYR A 55 -13.83 -22.61 -31.32
C TYR A 55 -12.64 -23.55 -31.59
N GLU A 56 -11.90 -23.29 -32.67
CA GLU A 56 -10.68 -24.03 -33.03
C GLU A 56 -9.57 -23.79 -31.99
N LEU A 57 -9.43 -22.55 -31.51
CA LEU A 57 -8.45 -22.19 -30.48
C LEU A 57 -8.69 -22.89 -29.13
N LEU A 58 -9.95 -23.18 -28.78
CA LEU A 58 -10.32 -23.92 -27.58
C LEU A 58 -10.43 -25.44 -27.82
N GLU A 59 -10.20 -25.92 -29.05
CA GLU A 59 -10.37 -27.31 -29.47
C GLU A 59 -11.79 -27.85 -29.17
N ILE A 60 -12.82 -27.04 -29.44
CA ILE A 60 -14.23 -27.39 -29.19
C ILE A 60 -15.08 -27.22 -30.45
N ASP A 61 -16.21 -27.93 -30.49
CA ASP A 61 -17.19 -27.80 -31.55
C ASP A 61 -18.04 -26.52 -31.40
N LYS A 62 -18.58 -25.99 -32.49
CA LYS A 62 -19.44 -24.80 -32.50
C LYS A 62 -20.73 -25.03 -31.73
N ASP A 63 -21.20 -26.28 -31.63
CA ASP A 63 -22.38 -26.66 -30.84
C ASP A 63 -22.08 -26.98 -29.37
N ALA A 64 -20.87 -26.66 -28.87
CA ALA A 64 -20.47 -26.97 -27.51
C ALA A 64 -21.34 -26.26 -26.45
N SER A 65 -21.72 -27.01 -25.41
CA SER A 65 -22.43 -26.48 -24.23
C SER A 65 -21.52 -25.60 -23.36
N GLN A 66 -22.12 -24.72 -22.56
CA GLN A 66 -21.38 -23.81 -21.65
C GLN A 66 -20.45 -24.56 -20.68
N ASP A 67 -20.80 -25.77 -20.27
CA ASP A 67 -19.96 -26.60 -19.40
C ASP A 67 -18.77 -27.21 -20.13
N GLN A 68 -18.90 -27.51 -21.43
CA GLN A 68 -17.80 -27.97 -22.28
C GLN A 68 -16.80 -26.83 -22.53
N ILE A 69 -17.29 -25.62 -22.81
CA ILE A 69 -16.46 -24.41 -22.97
C ILE A 69 -15.63 -24.15 -21.70
N LYS A 70 -16.25 -24.20 -20.52
CA LYS A 70 -15.55 -24.05 -19.22
C LYS A 70 -14.53 -25.15 -18.94
N LYS A 71 -14.76 -26.38 -19.41
CA LYS A 71 -13.82 -27.50 -19.26
C LYS A 71 -12.63 -27.33 -20.21
N ALA A 72 -12.88 -26.97 -21.46
CA ALA A 72 -11.86 -26.71 -22.47
C ALA A 72 -10.93 -25.56 -22.06
N TYR A 73 -11.49 -24.43 -21.62
CA TYR A 73 -10.72 -23.31 -21.09
C TYR A 73 -9.79 -23.73 -19.94
N ARG A 74 -10.31 -24.49 -18.95
CA ARG A 74 -9.48 -24.97 -17.83
C ARG A 74 -8.34 -25.88 -18.28
N LYS A 75 -8.58 -26.72 -19.30
CA LYS A 75 -7.56 -27.61 -19.87
C LYS A 75 -6.49 -26.79 -20.61
N ALA A 76 -6.88 -25.88 -21.50
CA ALA A 76 -5.98 -25.04 -22.28
C ALA A 76 -5.19 -24.05 -21.40
N ALA A 77 -5.83 -23.43 -20.42
CA ALA A 77 -5.19 -22.53 -19.46
C ALA A 77 -4.12 -23.23 -18.61
N LEU A 78 -4.35 -24.50 -18.24
CA LEU A 78 -3.35 -25.29 -17.51
C LEU A 78 -2.19 -25.75 -18.40
N GLN A 79 -2.41 -25.94 -19.71
CA GLN A 79 -1.37 -26.35 -20.65
C GLN A 79 -0.45 -25.18 -21.02
N HIS A 80 -1.01 -23.98 -21.18
CA HIS A 80 -0.29 -22.76 -21.57
C HIS A 80 0.08 -21.86 -20.39
N HIS A 81 -0.02 -22.34 -19.15
CA HIS A 81 0.36 -21.56 -17.98
C HIS A 81 1.88 -21.33 -17.95
N PRO A 82 2.36 -20.08 -17.77
CA PRO A 82 3.79 -19.75 -17.85
C PRO A 82 4.67 -20.48 -16.83
N ASP A 83 4.07 -20.95 -15.73
CA ASP A 83 4.72 -21.72 -14.67
C ASP A 83 4.95 -23.21 -15.02
N LYS A 84 4.21 -23.75 -15.99
CA LYS A 84 4.28 -25.18 -16.36
C LYS A 84 5.11 -25.46 -17.62
N VAL A 85 5.49 -24.41 -18.36
CA VAL A 85 6.17 -24.51 -19.66
C VAL A 85 7.66 -24.13 -19.50
N PRO A 86 8.60 -24.87 -20.14
CA PRO A 86 10.02 -24.53 -20.13
C PRO A 86 10.32 -23.13 -20.72
N GLU A 87 11.44 -22.52 -20.32
CA GLU A 87 11.74 -21.10 -20.60
C GLU A 87 11.72 -20.75 -22.09
N ASP A 88 12.16 -21.68 -22.95
CA ASP A 88 12.25 -21.47 -24.40
C ASP A 88 10.88 -21.33 -25.10
N ARG A 89 9.79 -21.78 -24.46
CA ARG A 89 8.42 -21.75 -25.02
C ARG A 89 7.47 -20.86 -24.21
N ARG A 90 8.00 -20.02 -23.30
CA ARG A 90 7.18 -19.14 -22.47
C ARG A 90 6.48 -18.06 -23.28
N GLU A 91 7.15 -17.47 -24.26
CA GLU A 91 6.57 -16.40 -25.09
C GLU A 91 5.37 -16.91 -25.92
N GLU A 92 5.51 -18.08 -26.56
CA GLU A 92 4.43 -18.72 -27.31
C GLU A 92 3.26 -19.15 -26.40
N SER A 93 3.56 -19.61 -25.19
CA SER A 93 2.54 -20.04 -24.23
C SER A 93 1.80 -18.85 -23.62
N GLU A 94 2.47 -17.73 -23.39
CA GLU A 94 1.82 -16.49 -22.96
C GLU A 94 0.87 -15.94 -24.02
N ALA A 95 1.29 -15.95 -25.30
CA ALA A 95 0.44 -15.54 -26.42
C ALA A 95 -0.80 -16.43 -26.55
N LYS A 96 -0.63 -17.76 -26.49
CA LYS A 96 -1.74 -18.72 -26.51
C LYS A 96 -2.65 -18.59 -25.28
N PHE A 97 -2.09 -18.34 -24.10
CA PHE A 97 -2.85 -18.15 -22.88
C PHE A 97 -3.73 -16.89 -22.93
N LYS A 98 -3.20 -15.79 -23.49
CA LYS A 98 -3.97 -14.56 -23.74
C LYS A 98 -5.10 -14.80 -24.73
N ALA A 99 -4.82 -15.46 -25.85
CA ALA A 99 -5.82 -15.77 -26.87
C ALA A 99 -6.92 -16.71 -26.33
N VAL A 100 -6.56 -17.75 -25.58
CA VAL A 100 -7.50 -18.68 -24.92
C VAL A 100 -8.38 -17.97 -23.89
N SER A 101 -7.84 -16.98 -23.18
CA SER A 101 -8.61 -16.19 -22.21
C SER A 101 -9.62 -15.27 -22.91
N GLN A 102 -9.23 -14.62 -24.00
CA GLN A 102 -10.12 -13.80 -24.83
C GLN A 102 -11.25 -14.64 -25.45
N ALA A 103 -10.92 -15.83 -25.99
CA ALA A 103 -11.91 -16.75 -26.53
C ALA A 103 -12.96 -17.15 -25.49
N TYR A 104 -12.54 -17.45 -24.27
CA TYR A 104 -13.44 -17.80 -23.19
C TYR A 104 -14.33 -16.63 -22.76
N GLU A 105 -13.84 -15.40 -22.74
CA GLU A 105 -14.66 -14.22 -22.41
C GLU A 105 -15.80 -13.97 -23.40
N ILE A 106 -15.55 -14.23 -24.69
CA ILE A 106 -16.55 -14.08 -25.75
C ILE A 106 -17.54 -15.25 -25.73
N LEU A 107 -17.06 -16.50 -25.63
CA LEU A 107 -17.89 -17.70 -25.74
C LEU A 107 -18.69 -18.04 -24.46
N LYS A 108 -18.26 -17.53 -23.30
CA LYS A 108 -18.95 -17.74 -22.01
C LYS A 108 -20.30 -17.01 -21.93
N ASP A 109 -20.43 -15.86 -22.60
CA ASP A 109 -21.65 -15.05 -22.60
C ASP A 109 -22.49 -15.40 -23.83
N GLU A 110 -23.76 -15.76 -23.62
CA GLU A 110 -24.65 -16.20 -24.69
C GLU A 110 -24.92 -15.08 -25.71
N GLU A 111 -24.97 -13.82 -25.27
CA GLU A 111 -25.19 -12.68 -26.17
C GLU A 111 -23.93 -12.43 -27.02
N LYS A 112 -22.75 -12.43 -26.40
CA LYS A 112 -21.47 -12.22 -27.12
C LYS A 112 -21.14 -13.37 -28.06
N ARG A 113 -21.48 -14.61 -27.68
CA ARG A 113 -21.37 -15.79 -28.54
C ARG A 113 -22.24 -15.64 -29.78
N HIS A 114 -23.50 -15.26 -29.63
CA HIS A 114 -24.38 -15.02 -30.78
C HIS A 114 -23.84 -13.91 -31.70
N LEU A 115 -23.32 -12.82 -31.14
CA LEU A 115 -22.66 -11.75 -31.90
C LEU A 115 -21.45 -12.26 -32.69
N TYR A 116 -20.60 -13.08 -32.06
CA TYR A 116 -19.47 -13.71 -32.72
C TYR A 116 -19.90 -14.69 -33.83
N ASP A 117 -20.91 -15.52 -33.57
CA ASP A 117 -21.42 -16.48 -34.54
C ASP A 117 -22.07 -15.79 -35.75
N THR A 118 -22.61 -14.58 -35.57
CA THR A 118 -23.28 -13.80 -36.63
C THR A 118 -22.31 -12.90 -37.43
N HIS A 119 -21.34 -12.28 -36.75
CA HIS A 119 -20.51 -11.21 -37.31
C HIS A 119 -19.00 -11.49 -37.28
N GLY A 120 -18.58 -12.65 -36.76
CA GLY A 120 -17.18 -13.02 -36.60
C GLY A 120 -16.42 -12.13 -35.62
N MET A 121 -15.09 -12.11 -35.73
CA MET A 121 -14.24 -11.26 -34.87
C MET A 121 -14.43 -9.75 -35.14
N ALA A 122 -15.01 -9.38 -36.28
CA ALA A 122 -15.22 -7.99 -36.69
C ALA A 122 -16.18 -7.21 -35.77
N ALA A 123 -17.05 -7.87 -35.01
CA ALA A 123 -17.92 -7.22 -34.01
C ALA A 123 -17.17 -6.73 -32.77
N PHE A 124 -15.94 -7.17 -32.57
CA PHE A 124 -15.12 -6.87 -31.40
C PHE A 124 -13.85 -6.08 -31.75
N ASP A 125 -13.74 -5.58 -32.99
CA ASP A 125 -12.62 -4.74 -33.44
C ASP A 125 -12.81 -3.27 -33.02
N PRO A 126 -11.94 -2.71 -32.16
CA PRO A 126 -12.02 -1.31 -31.71
C PRO A 126 -11.76 -0.29 -32.82
N SER A 127 -11.29 -0.69 -34.02
CA SER A 127 -11.01 0.23 -35.13
C SER A 127 -12.22 0.56 -36.02
N ARG A 128 -13.40 -0.02 -35.78
CA ARG A 128 -14.62 0.19 -36.61
C ARG A 128 -15.76 0.99 -35.97
N GLY A 129 -15.62 1.46 -34.73
CA GLY A 129 -16.56 2.36 -34.05
C GLY A 129 -16.11 3.83 -34.11
N GLY A 130 -16.86 4.69 -34.80
CA GLY A 130 -16.41 6.01 -35.25
C GLY A 130 -16.15 7.10 -34.19
N GLY A 131 -15.06 7.84 -34.41
CA GLY A 131 -15.07 9.33 -34.45
C GLY A 131 -14.74 10.12 -33.17
N GLY A 132 -13.46 10.44 -32.94
CA GLY A 132 -13.03 11.55 -32.06
C GLY A 132 -11.53 11.51 -31.68
N PRO A 133 -10.74 12.59 -31.87
CA PRO A 133 -9.28 12.56 -31.70
C PRO A 133 -8.85 12.79 -30.24
N GLY A 134 -8.09 11.84 -29.68
CA GLY A 134 -7.43 12.01 -28.38
C GLY A 134 -7.22 10.67 -27.68
N GLY A 135 -6.05 10.06 -27.86
CA GLY A 135 -5.68 8.80 -27.23
C GLY A 135 -5.54 8.95 -25.72
N VAL A 136 -6.44 8.30 -24.98
CA VAL A 136 -6.33 8.01 -23.55
C VAL A 136 -6.68 6.53 -23.41
N GLU A 137 -5.80 5.76 -22.78
CA GLU A 137 -6.09 4.36 -22.40
C GLU A 137 -7.18 4.38 -21.32
N VAL A 138 -8.42 4.14 -21.74
CA VAL A 138 -9.57 4.00 -20.84
C VAL A 138 -9.91 2.52 -20.75
N ASP A 139 -9.96 2.03 -19.51
CA ASP A 139 -10.30 0.66 -19.16
C ASP A 139 -11.67 0.29 -19.77
N LEU A 140 -11.69 -0.75 -20.61
CA LEU A 140 -12.87 -1.18 -21.38
C LEU A 140 -14.05 -1.56 -20.48
N ASN A 141 -13.79 -1.87 -19.20
CA ASN A 141 -14.83 -2.13 -18.21
C ASN A 141 -15.54 -0.85 -17.72
N ASP A 142 -14.88 0.30 -17.80
CA ASP A 142 -15.39 1.59 -17.30
C ASP A 142 -16.19 2.34 -18.39
N ILE A 143 -15.75 2.25 -19.66
CA ILE A 143 -16.54 2.74 -20.81
C ILE A 143 -17.82 1.93 -21.00
N LEU A 144 -17.78 0.61 -20.82
CA LEU A 144 -18.98 -0.22 -20.95
C LEU A 144 -19.97 0.04 -19.79
N SER A 145 -19.45 0.30 -18.58
CA SER A 145 -20.26 0.72 -17.42
C SER A 145 -20.88 2.11 -17.62
N GLN A 146 -20.20 3.01 -18.34
CA GLN A 146 -20.69 4.35 -18.64
C GLN A 146 -21.64 4.40 -19.86
N MET A 147 -21.48 3.48 -20.83
CA MET A 147 -22.33 3.39 -22.03
C MET A 147 -23.63 2.61 -21.76
N PHE A 148 -23.59 1.53 -20.96
CA PHE A 148 -24.80 0.88 -20.43
C PHE A 148 -25.43 1.63 -19.24
N GLY A 149 -24.71 2.59 -18.65
CA GLY A 149 -25.19 3.46 -17.57
C GLY A 149 -25.91 4.73 -18.02
N PHE A 150 -25.95 5.05 -19.33
CA PHE A 150 -26.55 6.28 -19.85
C PHE A 150 -27.32 6.13 -21.18
N GLY A 151 -27.61 4.91 -21.64
CA GLY A 151 -27.95 4.67 -23.06
C GLY A 151 -29.25 3.93 -23.41
N MET A 152 -30.16 3.63 -22.46
CA MET A 152 -31.47 3.02 -22.77
C MET A 152 -32.65 3.65 -22.01
N GLY A 153 -32.51 4.94 -21.68
CA GLY A 153 -33.59 5.79 -21.19
C GLY A 153 -34.10 6.70 -22.29
N GLY A 154 -34.86 6.15 -23.25
CA GLY A 154 -35.69 6.99 -24.10
C GLY A 154 -36.60 7.88 -23.24
N PRO A 155 -36.80 9.17 -23.60
CA PRO A 155 -37.71 10.05 -22.88
C PRO A 155 -39.15 9.53 -23.07
N GLY A 156 -39.62 8.67 -22.16
CA GLY A 156 -40.99 8.13 -22.20
C GLY A 156 -41.23 6.71 -21.66
N GLY A 157 -40.23 5.99 -21.17
CA GLY A 157 -40.44 4.65 -20.60
C GLY A 157 -40.75 4.66 -19.09
N PRO A 158 -41.86 4.06 -18.61
CA PRO A 158 -42.13 3.90 -17.18
C PRO A 158 -41.18 2.85 -16.57
N GLY A 159 -39.97 3.29 -16.24
CA GLY A 159 -38.87 2.48 -15.72
C GLY A 159 -39.05 2.12 -14.24
N GLY A 160 -38.95 0.83 -13.95
CA GLY A 160 -39.11 0.23 -12.63
C GLY A 160 -38.22 0.86 -11.57
N ALA A 161 -38.85 1.16 -10.44
CA ALA A 161 -38.18 1.42 -9.18
C ALA A 161 -37.48 0.13 -8.72
N GLY A 162 -36.20 -0.03 -9.08
CA GLY A 162 -35.32 -0.91 -8.35
C GLY A 162 -35.38 -0.58 -6.85
N PRO A 163 -35.23 -1.56 -5.94
CA PRO A 163 -35.30 -1.31 -4.50
C PRO A 163 -34.34 -0.18 -4.13
N ARG A 164 -34.86 0.86 -3.46
CA ARG A 164 -34.05 1.96 -2.93
C ARG A 164 -32.96 1.39 -2.03
N ARG A 165 -31.72 1.27 -2.52
CA ARG A 165 -30.58 0.97 -1.65
C ARG A 165 -30.55 2.03 -0.54
N PRO A 166 -30.36 1.63 0.74
CA PRO A 166 -30.18 2.58 1.82
C PRO A 166 -29.07 3.56 1.42
N ARG A 167 -29.34 4.86 1.51
CA ARG A 167 -28.31 5.86 1.24
C ARG A 167 -27.30 5.80 2.37
N ARG A 168 -26.00 5.83 2.03
CA ARG A 168 -24.93 5.95 3.03
C ARG A 168 -24.86 7.40 3.51
N GLY A 169 -24.71 7.58 4.81
CA GLY A 169 -24.45 8.87 5.43
C GLY A 169 -23.06 9.40 5.06
N PRO A 170 -22.80 10.69 5.29
CA PRO A 170 -21.48 11.27 5.06
C PRO A 170 -20.44 10.69 6.02
N ASP A 171 -19.20 10.57 5.53
CA ASP A 171 -18.05 10.21 6.36
C ASP A 171 -17.53 11.46 7.10
N GLU A 172 -16.91 11.28 8.27
CA GLU A 172 -16.34 12.37 9.08
C GLU A 172 -14.80 12.28 9.07
N ASP A 173 -14.15 13.28 8.47
CA ASP A 173 -12.70 13.36 8.43
C ASP A 173 -12.15 14.13 9.65
N GLN A 174 -11.32 13.47 10.46
CA GLN A 174 -10.72 14.07 11.66
C GLN A 174 -9.19 14.03 11.60
N PRO A 175 -8.49 15.18 11.56
CA PRO A 175 -7.03 15.18 11.68
C PRO A 175 -6.62 14.80 13.11
N TYR A 176 -5.69 13.86 13.24
CA TYR A 176 -5.13 13.43 14.51
C TYR A 176 -3.62 13.68 14.53
N LYS A 177 -3.19 14.60 15.39
CA LYS A 177 -1.78 14.94 15.55
C LYS A 177 -1.05 13.86 16.34
N VAL A 178 0.13 13.46 15.88
CA VAL A 178 0.94 12.38 16.46
C VAL A 178 2.40 12.79 16.47
N THR A 179 3.08 12.53 17.58
CA THR A 179 4.52 12.76 17.70
C THR A 179 5.31 11.62 17.06
N LEU A 180 6.55 11.90 16.66
CA LEU A 180 7.45 10.91 16.07
C LEU A 180 7.71 9.71 17.00
N GLU A 181 7.81 9.96 18.31
CA GLU A 181 7.97 8.91 19.33
C GLU A 181 6.78 7.95 19.40
N GLU A 182 5.57 8.48 19.30
CA GLU A 182 4.34 7.70 19.31
C GLU A 182 4.22 6.84 18.04
N LEU A 183 4.64 7.37 16.89
CA LEU A 183 4.74 6.62 15.64
C LEU A 183 5.81 5.53 15.70
N TYR A 184 6.89 5.75 16.45
CA TYR A 184 7.94 4.77 16.64
C TYR A 184 7.50 3.60 17.55
N LYS A 185 6.94 3.90 18.72
CA LYS A 185 6.51 2.86 19.70
C LYS A 185 5.20 2.19 19.31
N GLY A 186 4.33 2.91 18.59
CA GLY A 186 2.93 2.57 18.42
C GLY A 186 2.11 2.95 19.66
N LYS A 187 0.88 3.43 19.47
CA LYS A 187 0.04 3.92 20.55
C LYS A 187 -1.41 3.48 20.36
N THR A 188 -2.07 3.13 21.46
CA THR A 188 -3.53 2.98 21.48
C THR A 188 -4.11 4.22 22.13
N VAL A 189 -4.95 4.95 21.41
CA VAL A 189 -5.54 6.22 21.86
C VAL A 189 -7.02 6.02 22.08
N LYS A 190 -7.54 6.51 23.21
CA LYS A 190 -8.97 6.59 23.46
C LYS A 190 -9.44 8.00 23.14
N PHE A 191 -10.46 8.13 22.30
CA PHE A 191 -11.04 9.40 21.88
C PHE A 191 -12.54 9.40 22.17
N SER A 192 -13.07 10.50 22.71
CA SER A 192 -14.51 10.68 22.92
C SER A 192 -15.12 11.40 21.73
N ALA A 193 -15.88 10.69 20.90
CA ALA A 193 -16.63 11.25 19.79
C ALA A 193 -18.06 11.59 20.24
N ASN A 194 -18.53 12.79 19.93
CA ASN A 194 -19.93 13.18 20.11
C ASN A 194 -20.66 12.90 18.81
N LYS A 195 -21.49 11.84 18.78
CA LYS A 195 -22.19 11.45 17.57
C LYS A 195 -23.70 11.57 17.71
N GLN A 196 -24.37 11.85 16.61
CA GLN A 196 -25.82 11.75 16.50
C GLN A 196 -26.21 10.29 16.29
N VAL A 197 -26.94 9.72 17.24
CA VAL A 197 -27.53 8.38 17.10
C VAL A 197 -29.01 8.47 16.82
N VAL A 198 -29.54 7.49 16.09
CA VAL A 198 -31.00 7.36 15.94
C VAL A 198 -31.62 7.15 17.32
N CYS A 199 -32.64 7.94 17.65
CA CYS A 199 -33.21 7.93 19.00
C CYS A 199 -33.78 6.55 19.33
N GLY A 200 -33.23 5.87 20.33
CA GLY A 200 -33.66 4.52 20.73
C GLY A 200 -35.13 4.42 21.16
N THR A 201 -35.74 5.50 21.65
CA THR A 201 -37.15 5.49 22.11
C THR A 201 -38.15 5.54 20.95
N CYS A 202 -37.83 6.23 19.86
CA CYS A 202 -38.72 6.33 18.69
C CYS A 202 -38.20 5.57 17.47
N LYS A 203 -36.99 4.99 17.53
CA LYS A 203 -36.33 4.28 16.43
C LYS A 203 -36.33 5.06 15.11
N GLY A 204 -36.11 6.39 15.20
CA GLY A 204 -36.09 7.27 14.04
C GLY A 204 -37.45 7.73 13.53
N SER A 205 -38.58 7.33 14.14
CA SER A 205 -39.92 7.78 13.72
C SER A 205 -40.26 9.22 14.14
N GLY A 206 -39.61 9.75 15.18
CA GLY A 206 -39.86 11.10 15.72
C GLY A 206 -41.13 11.21 16.57
N ALA A 207 -42.00 10.20 16.53
CA ALA A 207 -43.23 10.09 17.31
C ALA A 207 -43.03 9.29 18.60
N LYS A 208 -44.01 9.35 19.50
CA LYS A 208 -44.12 8.42 20.65
C LYS A 208 -44.26 6.97 20.15
N ALA A 209 -43.77 6.01 20.93
CA ALA A 209 -43.62 4.60 20.53
C ALA A 209 -44.88 3.91 19.94
N ASN A 210 -46.07 4.42 20.20
CA ASN A 210 -47.34 3.85 19.73
C ASN A 210 -48.08 4.72 18.70
N VAL A 211 -47.53 5.87 18.32
CA VAL A 211 -48.17 6.78 17.36
C VAL A 211 -47.43 6.69 16.04
N LYS A 212 -48.14 6.29 14.97
CA LYS A 212 -47.59 6.34 13.62
C LYS A 212 -47.52 7.80 13.17
N PRO A 213 -46.37 8.27 12.66
CA PRO A 213 -46.25 9.63 12.19
C PRO A 213 -47.12 9.81 10.93
N GLN A 214 -47.79 10.95 10.79
CA GLN A 214 -48.65 11.21 9.64
C GLN A 214 -47.78 11.62 8.44
N GLN A 215 -48.16 11.23 7.22
CA GLN A 215 -47.45 11.69 6.02
C GLN A 215 -47.60 13.21 5.89
N CYS A 216 -46.54 13.92 5.51
CA CYS A 216 -46.59 15.37 5.37
C CYS A 216 -47.46 15.77 4.17
N ASP A 217 -48.48 16.61 4.39
CA ASP A 217 -49.39 17.03 3.32
C ASP A 217 -48.71 17.85 2.21
N LYS A 218 -47.67 18.65 2.58
CA LYS A 218 -47.00 19.59 1.65
C LYS A 218 -46.06 18.89 0.68
N CYS A 219 -45.33 17.87 1.13
CA CYS A 219 -44.41 17.10 0.28
C CYS A 219 -44.90 15.68 -0.03
N ARG A 220 -46.07 15.28 0.48
CA ARG A 220 -46.64 13.93 0.34
C ARG A 220 -45.61 12.83 0.62
N GLY A 221 -44.83 12.98 1.69
CA GLY A 221 -43.81 11.99 2.06
C GLY A 221 -42.45 12.11 1.32
N ALA A 222 -42.31 13.03 0.36
CA ALA A 222 -41.08 13.19 -0.40
C ALA A 222 -39.94 13.89 0.37
N GLY A 223 -40.25 14.61 1.45
CA GLY A 223 -39.27 15.34 2.26
C GLY A 223 -38.75 16.65 1.63
N MET A 224 -38.90 16.81 0.32
CA MET A 224 -38.55 18.02 -0.43
C MET A 224 -39.81 18.62 -1.08
N ALA A 225 -39.82 19.94 -1.25
CA ALA A 225 -40.90 20.69 -1.90
C ALA A 225 -40.30 21.65 -2.95
N GLU A 226 -40.99 21.86 -4.05
CA GLU A 226 -40.59 22.85 -5.05
C GLU A 226 -40.86 24.26 -4.51
N ALA A 227 -39.83 25.10 -4.48
CA ALA A 227 -39.94 26.52 -4.19
C ALA A 227 -39.48 27.32 -5.41
N PHE A 228 -40.19 28.39 -5.74
CA PHE A 228 -39.79 29.30 -6.81
C PHE A 228 -38.86 30.36 -6.22
N ARG A 229 -37.61 30.40 -6.69
CA ARG A 229 -36.65 31.44 -6.33
C ARG A 229 -36.50 32.40 -7.50
N GLN A 230 -36.77 33.68 -7.26
CA GLN A 230 -36.56 34.73 -8.24
C GLN A 230 -35.07 35.09 -8.27
N ILE A 231 -34.39 34.78 -9.37
CA ILE A 231 -32.95 35.02 -9.56
C ILE A 231 -32.72 36.38 -10.22
N GLY A 232 -33.74 36.94 -10.87
CA GLY A 232 -33.73 38.29 -11.41
C GLY A 232 -35.12 38.79 -11.78
N PRO A 233 -35.24 40.04 -12.26
CA PRO A 233 -36.51 40.58 -12.77
C PRO A 233 -37.04 39.66 -13.89
N GLY A 234 -38.23 39.10 -13.70
CA GLY A 234 -38.88 38.19 -14.66
C GLY A 234 -38.33 36.76 -14.74
N LEU A 235 -37.25 36.41 -14.03
CA LEU A 235 -36.66 35.05 -14.09
C LEU A 235 -36.85 34.29 -12.76
N VAL A 236 -37.81 33.37 -12.75
CA VAL A 236 -38.06 32.45 -11.65
C VAL A 236 -37.50 31.07 -11.96
N ARG A 237 -36.65 30.54 -11.08
CA ARG A 237 -36.15 29.17 -11.16
C ARG A 237 -36.89 28.31 -10.13
N LYS A 238 -37.35 27.13 -10.56
CA LYS A 238 -37.81 26.09 -9.65
C LYS A 238 -36.59 25.49 -8.94
N GLU A 239 -36.51 25.67 -7.64
CA GLU A 239 -35.50 25.06 -6.78
C GLU A 239 -36.17 24.00 -5.89
N THR A 240 -35.54 22.84 -5.76
CA THR A 240 -36.01 21.80 -4.83
C THR A 240 -35.46 22.12 -3.45
N VAL A 241 -36.33 22.49 -2.52
CA VAL A 241 -35.95 22.89 -1.16
C VAL A 241 -36.44 21.83 -0.17
N ILE A 242 -35.77 21.69 0.96
CA ILE A 242 -36.22 20.84 2.07
C ILE A 242 -37.60 21.33 2.53
N CYS A 243 -38.58 20.44 2.67
CA CYS A 243 -39.94 20.84 3.01
C CYS A 243 -40.01 21.40 4.44
N ASP A 244 -40.41 22.66 4.61
CA ASP A 244 -40.47 23.36 5.91
C ASP A 244 -41.32 22.65 6.97
N ARG A 245 -42.38 21.94 6.54
CA ARG A 245 -43.33 21.31 7.46
C ARG A 245 -42.80 20.00 8.05
N CYS A 246 -41.97 19.26 7.31
CA CYS A 246 -41.42 17.99 7.77
C CYS A 246 -39.89 18.00 7.91
N GLU A 247 -39.22 19.11 7.61
CA GLU A 247 -37.76 19.28 7.70
C GLU A 247 -37.00 18.11 7.04
N GLY A 248 -37.47 17.64 5.88
CA GLY A 248 -36.84 16.53 5.16
C GLY A 248 -37.27 15.13 5.60
N SER A 249 -38.03 14.97 6.69
CA SER A 249 -38.43 13.66 7.22
C SER A 249 -39.53 12.95 6.42
N GLY A 250 -40.26 13.67 5.56
CA GLY A 250 -41.44 13.16 4.85
C GLY A 250 -42.68 12.96 5.74
N ASN A 251 -42.50 12.85 7.06
CA ASN A 251 -43.57 12.61 8.01
C ASN A 251 -43.70 13.76 9.02
N PHE A 252 -44.93 14.15 9.31
CA PHE A 252 -45.26 15.19 10.26
C PHE A 252 -45.79 14.58 11.56
N CYS A 253 -45.24 15.02 12.69
CA CYS A 253 -45.74 14.68 14.03
C CYS A 253 -46.36 15.92 14.68
N LYS A 254 -47.62 15.81 15.10
CA LYS A 254 -48.27 16.82 15.94
C LYS A 254 -47.49 16.99 17.23
N GLU A 255 -47.46 18.20 17.78
CA GLU A 255 -46.63 18.54 18.94
C GLU A 255 -46.86 17.61 20.15
N LYS A 256 -48.12 17.24 20.41
CA LYS A 256 -48.52 16.30 21.48
C LYS A 256 -47.98 14.89 21.28
N ASP A 257 -47.68 14.51 20.05
CA ASP A 257 -47.26 13.16 19.65
C ASP A 257 -45.75 13.04 19.43
N ARG A 258 -45.01 14.14 19.58
CA ARG A 258 -43.54 14.13 19.48
C ARG A 258 -42.93 13.29 20.60
N CYS A 259 -41.86 12.58 20.26
CA CYS A 259 -41.07 11.85 21.24
C CYS A 259 -40.46 12.81 22.28
N LYS A 260 -40.52 12.46 23.57
CA LYS A 260 -40.03 13.31 24.67
C LYS A 260 -38.50 13.51 24.64
N LYS A 261 -37.73 12.48 24.23
CA LYS A 261 -36.26 12.53 24.21
C LYS A 261 -35.71 13.35 23.04
N CYS A 262 -36.18 13.08 21.81
CA CYS A 262 -35.68 13.78 20.62
C CYS A 262 -36.51 15.02 20.25
N LYS A 263 -37.63 15.30 20.93
CA LYS A 263 -38.55 16.41 20.65
C LYS A 263 -38.96 16.53 19.17
N GLY A 264 -39.07 15.39 18.47
CA GLY A 264 -39.37 15.33 17.03
C GLY A 264 -38.15 15.32 16.09
N LYS A 265 -36.92 15.55 16.58
CA LYS A 265 -35.68 15.57 15.75
C LYS A 265 -35.20 14.22 15.24
N ARG A 266 -35.77 13.11 15.74
CA ARG A 266 -35.46 11.70 15.37
C ARG A 266 -34.06 11.20 15.75
N THR A 267 -33.10 12.08 15.99
CA THR A 267 -31.76 11.78 16.50
C THR A 267 -31.57 12.29 17.94
N THR A 268 -30.57 11.75 18.64
CA THR A 268 -30.10 12.19 19.95
C THR A 268 -28.57 12.20 19.96
N SER A 269 -27.95 13.18 20.62
CA SER A 269 -26.50 13.23 20.78
C SER A 269 -26.05 12.24 21.85
N GLU A 270 -25.09 11.38 21.54
CA GLU A 270 -24.47 10.42 22.47
C GLU A 270 -22.94 10.55 22.37
N THR A 271 -22.28 10.67 23.53
CA THR A 271 -20.82 10.68 23.62
C THR A 271 -20.35 9.24 23.76
N LYS A 272 -19.59 8.74 22.77
CA LYS A 272 -19.02 7.39 22.79
C LYS A 272 -17.50 7.47 22.82
N VAL A 273 -16.89 6.69 23.72
CA VAL A 273 -15.43 6.53 23.76
C VAL A 273 -15.05 5.46 22.75
N LEU A 274 -14.25 5.83 21.76
CA LEU A 274 -13.71 4.98 20.71
C LEU A 274 -12.21 4.77 20.97
N GLU A 275 -11.70 3.60 20.61
CA GLU A 275 -10.28 3.27 20.77
C GLU A 275 -9.68 3.05 19.37
N ILE A 276 -8.57 3.73 19.10
CA ILE A 276 -7.86 3.65 17.83
C ILE A 276 -6.46 3.13 18.12
N TYR A 277 -6.04 2.13 17.35
CA TYR A 277 -4.69 1.61 17.39
C TYR A 277 -3.87 2.19 16.24
N ILE A 278 -2.84 2.96 16.58
CA ILE A 278 -1.86 3.52 15.64
C ILE A 278 -0.69 2.53 15.57
N PRO A 279 -0.52 1.81 14.45
CA PRO A 279 0.57 0.87 14.32
C PRO A 279 1.92 1.60 14.27
N ARG A 280 2.96 0.93 14.78
CA ARG A 280 4.34 1.42 14.66
C ARG A 280 4.72 1.63 13.20
N GLY A 281 5.46 2.69 12.91
CA GLY A 281 5.91 3.02 11.56
C GLY A 281 4.83 3.58 10.64
N SER A 282 3.68 4.00 11.18
CA SER A 282 2.65 4.68 10.39
C SER A 282 3.21 5.95 9.75
N GLN A 283 2.75 6.28 8.55
CA GLN A 283 3.24 7.44 7.80
C GLN A 283 2.39 8.68 8.05
N ASN A 284 2.98 9.86 7.83
CA ASN A 284 2.21 11.10 7.80
C ASN A 284 1.14 11.04 6.70
N GLY A 285 -0.08 11.51 7.01
CA GLY A 285 -1.25 11.46 6.13
C GLY A 285 -1.91 10.09 6.03
N GLU A 286 -1.46 9.09 6.79
CA GLU A 286 -2.08 7.77 6.79
C GLU A 286 -3.51 7.82 7.36
N ARG A 287 -4.42 7.05 6.71
CA ARG A 287 -5.84 7.02 7.03
C ARG A 287 -6.19 5.82 7.89
N ILE A 288 -6.75 6.06 9.08
CA ILE A 288 -7.32 5.02 9.94
C ILE A 288 -8.83 5.17 9.96
N VAL A 289 -9.56 4.13 9.51
CA VAL A 289 -11.01 4.17 9.32
C VAL A 289 -11.71 3.42 10.46
N LEU A 290 -12.64 4.09 11.13
CA LEU A 290 -13.61 3.47 12.04
C LEU A 290 -14.95 3.33 11.32
N GLU A 291 -15.25 2.12 10.88
CA GLU A 291 -16.43 1.81 10.09
C GLU A 291 -17.73 2.06 10.86
N GLY A 292 -18.67 2.80 10.27
CA GLY A 292 -20.02 3.00 10.82
C GLY A 292 -20.10 3.81 12.13
N GLU A 293 -19.01 4.46 12.54
CA GLU A 293 -18.98 5.27 13.76
C GLU A 293 -19.38 6.74 13.57
N ALA A 294 -19.57 7.21 12.32
CA ALA A 294 -20.02 8.57 12.03
C ALA A 294 -21.49 8.81 12.44
N ASP A 295 -21.97 10.03 12.18
CA ASP A 295 -23.34 10.44 12.47
C ASP A 295 -24.38 9.53 11.80
N GLN A 296 -25.38 9.13 12.59
CA GLN A 296 -26.51 8.32 12.12
C GLN A 296 -27.69 9.21 11.77
N HIS A 297 -28.17 9.06 10.55
CA HIS A 297 -29.43 9.64 10.11
C HIS A 297 -30.51 8.56 10.01
N PRO A 298 -31.78 8.88 10.33
CA PRO A 298 -32.90 8.00 10.01
C PRO A 298 -32.90 7.68 8.51
N ASP A 299 -33.16 6.41 8.18
CA ASP A 299 -33.26 5.90 6.80
C ASP A 299 -31.93 5.86 6.01
N GLN A 300 -30.79 6.03 6.69
CA GLN A 300 -29.44 5.95 6.11
C GLN A 300 -28.55 4.99 6.91
N THR A 301 -27.61 4.33 6.22
CA THR A 301 -26.52 3.61 6.91
C THR A 301 -25.45 4.61 7.34
N PRO A 302 -24.90 4.54 8.56
CA PRO A 302 -23.87 5.47 9.00
C PRO A 302 -22.65 5.44 8.07
N GLY A 303 -22.01 6.60 7.93
CA GLY A 303 -20.68 6.71 7.34
C GLY A 303 -19.59 6.27 8.31
N ASP A 304 -18.34 6.47 7.92
CA ASP A 304 -17.17 6.14 8.72
C ASP A 304 -16.50 7.39 9.29
N ILE A 305 -15.80 7.25 10.42
CA ILE A 305 -14.88 8.28 10.89
C ILE A 305 -13.49 7.95 10.34
N VAL A 306 -12.93 8.86 9.56
CA VAL A 306 -11.62 8.72 8.91
C VAL A 306 -10.63 9.62 9.63
N PHE A 307 -9.70 9.00 10.35
CA PHE A 307 -8.61 9.72 11.00
C PHE A 307 -7.45 9.90 10.04
N HIS A 308 -7.01 11.14 9.85
CA HIS A 308 -5.81 11.47 9.09
C HIS A 308 -4.68 11.76 10.07
N LEU A 309 -3.68 10.88 10.12
CA LEU A 309 -2.52 11.10 10.99
C LEU A 309 -1.71 12.30 10.49
N GLN A 310 -1.44 13.26 11.37
CA GLN A 310 -0.58 14.40 11.11
C GLN A 310 0.65 14.31 12.00
N GLU A 311 1.81 14.11 11.38
CA GLU A 311 3.09 14.06 12.07
C GLU A 311 3.48 15.46 12.56
N GLU A 312 3.73 15.60 13.87
CA GLU A 312 4.27 16.82 14.45
C GLU A 312 5.78 16.90 14.21
N PRO A 313 6.32 18.09 13.87
CA PRO A 313 7.76 18.28 13.73
C PRO A 313 8.45 18.00 15.07
N HIS A 314 9.59 17.32 15.02
CA HIS A 314 10.42 17.02 16.18
C HIS A 314 11.69 17.87 16.14
N ASP A 315 12.20 18.26 17.31
CA ASP A 315 13.35 19.15 17.44
C ASP A 315 14.65 18.49 16.90
N ASP A 316 14.96 17.28 17.38
CA ASP A 316 16.21 16.58 17.00
C ASP A 316 16.12 15.77 15.68
N PHE A 317 14.94 15.29 15.30
CA PHE A 317 14.77 14.29 14.25
C PHE A 317 13.87 14.80 13.12
N THR A 318 14.36 14.66 11.90
CA THR A 318 13.57 14.82 10.68
C THR A 318 13.37 13.47 10.03
N ARG A 319 12.12 13.12 9.72
CA ARG A 319 11.77 11.84 9.10
C ARG A 319 11.73 11.94 7.58
N ILE A 320 12.41 11.00 6.91
CA ILE A 320 12.33 10.83 5.46
C ILE A 320 11.97 9.39 5.16
N GLY A 321 10.68 9.13 4.92
CA GLY A 321 10.15 7.79 4.70
C GLY A 321 10.29 6.90 5.95
N ASN A 322 11.16 5.90 5.89
CA ASN A 322 11.48 5.03 7.04
C ASN A 322 12.82 5.37 7.69
N ASP A 323 13.56 6.31 7.12
CA ASP A 323 14.85 6.73 7.63
C ASP A 323 14.68 8.02 8.45
N LEU A 324 15.61 8.24 9.38
CA LEU A 324 15.67 9.42 10.21
C LEU A 324 16.93 10.21 9.88
N SER A 325 16.85 11.52 9.91
CA SER A 325 18.00 12.41 9.90
C SER A 325 18.04 13.23 11.19
N ALA A 326 19.21 13.34 11.80
CA ALA A 326 19.46 14.20 12.95
C ALA A 326 20.76 14.98 12.75
N GLU A 327 20.88 16.12 13.40
CA GLU A 327 22.11 16.88 13.43
C GLU A 327 23.04 16.34 14.51
N LEU A 328 24.31 16.19 14.18
CA LEU A 328 25.36 15.79 15.09
C LEU A 328 26.32 16.95 15.28
N THR A 329 26.21 17.63 16.40
CA THR A 329 27.15 18.69 16.81
C THR A 329 28.40 18.08 17.46
N VAL A 330 29.54 18.32 16.83
CA VAL A 330 30.88 17.91 17.30
C VAL A 330 31.78 19.13 17.44
N THR A 331 32.64 19.12 18.44
CA THR A 331 33.66 20.17 18.56
C THR A 331 34.80 19.93 17.55
N LEU A 332 35.54 20.97 17.18
CA LEU A 332 36.72 20.83 16.30
C LEU A 332 37.74 19.80 16.82
N ALA A 333 37.94 19.73 18.14
CA ALA A 333 38.84 18.76 18.77
C ALA A 333 38.33 17.31 18.58
N GLU A 334 37.03 17.08 18.71
CA GLU A 334 36.41 15.77 18.47
C GLU A 334 36.44 15.40 16.98
N ALA A 335 36.26 16.38 16.09
CA ALA A 335 36.28 16.18 14.65
C ALA A 335 37.66 15.74 14.12
N LEU A 336 38.75 16.27 14.69
CA LEU A 336 40.13 15.91 14.35
C LEU A 336 40.66 14.71 15.15
N GLY A 337 40.37 14.67 16.44
CA GLY A 337 40.92 13.73 17.40
C GLY A 337 40.14 12.42 17.55
N GLY A 338 38.93 12.33 16.98
CA GLY A 338 37.99 11.24 17.23
C GLY A 338 37.32 11.36 18.59
N PHE A 339 36.21 10.65 18.78
CA PHE A 339 35.45 10.68 20.02
C PHE A 339 34.75 9.35 20.29
N SER A 340 34.42 9.11 21.56
CA SER A 340 33.62 7.98 22.01
C SER A 340 32.66 8.50 23.09
N ARG A 341 31.43 8.82 22.68
CA ARG A 341 30.38 9.32 23.60
C ARG A 341 28.99 8.97 23.11
N THR A 342 28.01 9.09 24.02
CA THR A 342 26.61 9.07 23.65
C THR A 342 26.27 10.39 22.97
N VAL A 343 25.81 10.31 21.73
CA VAL A 343 25.64 11.47 20.87
C VAL A 343 24.22 12.00 20.91
N LEU A 344 23.23 11.11 20.86
CA LEU A 344 21.81 11.45 20.79
C LEU A 344 20.99 10.50 21.65
N THR A 345 19.88 11.01 22.18
CA THR A 345 18.80 10.19 22.73
C THR A 345 17.84 9.83 21.61
N HIS A 346 17.66 8.54 21.36
CA HIS A 346 16.72 8.02 20.37
C HIS A 346 15.26 8.17 20.85
N LEU A 347 14.30 8.00 19.94
CA LEU A 347 12.85 8.03 20.20
C LEU A 347 12.39 6.98 21.23
N ASP A 348 13.17 5.91 21.41
CA ASP A 348 12.98 4.90 22.46
C ASP A 348 13.43 5.34 23.85
N GLY A 349 14.10 6.50 23.97
CA GLY A 349 14.78 6.96 25.19
C GLY A 349 16.16 6.32 25.40
N ARG A 350 16.66 5.54 24.43
CA ARG A 350 18.00 4.94 24.49
C ARG A 350 19.04 5.92 23.96
N GLY A 351 20.20 5.97 24.60
CA GLY A 351 21.33 6.73 24.06
C GLY A 351 22.04 5.96 22.95
N ILE A 352 22.28 6.60 21.81
CA ILE A 352 23.13 6.06 20.75
C ILE A 352 24.58 6.44 21.06
N HIS A 353 25.39 5.42 21.37
CA HIS A 353 26.82 5.57 21.53
C HIS A 353 27.52 5.45 20.17
N LEU A 354 28.33 6.44 19.83
CA LEU A 354 29.17 6.42 18.63
C LEU A 354 30.63 6.49 19.04
N GLU A 355 31.41 5.61 18.41
CA GLU A 355 32.85 5.56 18.55
C GLU A 355 33.49 5.84 17.20
N ARG A 356 34.42 6.79 17.18
CA ARG A 356 35.25 7.13 16.03
C ARG A 356 36.71 7.09 16.44
N GLU A 357 37.46 6.21 15.76
CA GLU A 357 38.90 6.07 15.96
C GLU A 357 39.67 7.33 15.60
N ARG A 358 40.76 7.59 16.33
CA ARG A 358 41.65 8.73 16.11
C ARG A 358 42.29 8.63 14.73
N GLY A 359 42.30 9.74 13.99
CA GLY A 359 42.85 9.83 12.63
C GLY A 359 41.81 9.78 11.51
N ASN A 360 40.55 9.43 11.81
CA ASN A 360 39.43 9.60 10.88
C ASN A 360 38.81 10.98 11.07
N ILE A 361 39.21 11.93 10.24
CA ILE A 361 38.74 13.33 10.31
C ILE A 361 37.30 13.43 9.84
N LEU A 362 36.45 14.11 10.62
CA LEU A 362 35.10 14.50 10.21
C LEU A 362 35.10 15.92 9.64
N ARG A 363 34.43 16.10 8.51
CA ARG A 363 34.25 17.41 7.88
C ARG A 363 32.85 17.94 8.17
N PRO A 364 32.68 19.27 8.26
CA PRO A 364 31.36 19.87 8.29
C PRO A 364 30.53 19.40 7.08
N GLY A 365 29.30 18.96 7.32
CA GLY A 365 28.39 18.43 6.30
C GLY A 365 28.60 16.96 5.93
N ASP A 366 29.58 16.26 6.52
CA ASP A 366 29.70 14.82 6.34
C ASP A 366 28.45 14.10 6.90
N ILE A 367 28.05 13.01 6.24
CA ILE A 367 26.86 12.25 6.62
C ILE A 367 27.29 10.88 7.15
N LEU A 368 27.03 10.63 8.44
CA LEU A 368 27.28 9.35 9.08
C LEU A 368 26.01 8.50 9.09
N LYS A 369 26.11 7.27 8.61
CA LYS A 369 24.99 6.34 8.58
C LYS A 369 25.08 5.33 9.73
N VAL A 370 24.06 5.30 10.58
CA VAL A 370 23.87 4.30 11.64
C VAL A 370 22.78 3.32 11.20
N PRO A 371 23.15 2.08 10.84
CA PRO A 371 22.19 1.12 10.30
C PRO A 371 21.21 0.62 11.37
N GLY A 372 19.93 0.49 11.01
CA GLY A 372 18.91 -0.11 11.88
C GLY A 372 18.36 0.77 13.01
N GLU A 373 18.80 2.03 13.10
CA GLU A 373 18.33 3.00 14.11
C GLU A 373 17.31 4.01 13.54
N GLY A 374 16.71 3.73 12.38
CA GLY A 374 15.62 4.53 11.79
C GLY A 374 14.22 4.10 12.26
N MET A 375 13.18 4.51 11.53
CA MET A 375 11.80 4.18 11.86
C MET A 375 11.49 2.69 11.62
N PRO A 376 10.63 2.07 12.46
CA PRO A 376 10.20 0.70 12.25
C PRO A 376 9.33 0.60 10.99
N HIS A 377 9.45 -0.52 10.26
CA HIS A 377 8.55 -0.80 9.15
C HIS A 377 7.18 -1.23 9.68
N LYS A 378 6.10 -0.70 9.09
CA LYS A 378 4.72 -1.10 9.42
C LYS A 378 4.49 -2.62 9.27
N ARG A 379 5.16 -3.25 8.30
CA ARG A 379 5.13 -4.69 8.06
C ARG A 379 6.49 -5.30 8.38
N GLY A 380 6.57 -6.01 9.50
CA GLY A 380 7.77 -6.74 9.94
C GLY A 380 8.47 -6.08 11.13
N ASP A 381 9.67 -6.57 11.41
CA ASP A 381 10.51 -6.11 12.53
C ASP A 381 11.76 -5.34 12.08
N ALA A 382 11.93 -5.17 10.76
CA ALA A 382 13.01 -4.38 10.22
C ALA A 382 12.81 -2.90 10.55
N ARG A 383 13.92 -2.20 10.80
CA ARG A 383 13.98 -0.75 10.99
C ARG A 383 14.69 -0.12 9.80
N GLY A 384 14.42 1.16 9.55
CA GLY A 384 15.21 1.97 8.64
C GLY A 384 16.55 2.35 9.25
N ASP A 385 17.22 3.32 8.64
CA ASP A 385 18.55 3.78 9.04
C ASP A 385 18.48 5.22 9.59
N LEU A 386 19.44 5.57 10.45
CA LEU A 386 19.63 6.93 10.96
C LEU A 386 20.82 7.58 10.25
N TYR A 387 20.61 8.77 9.72
CA TYR A 387 21.63 9.61 9.09
C TYR A 387 21.94 10.79 10.00
N LEU A 388 23.21 10.96 10.33
CA LEU A 388 23.68 12.06 11.15
C LEU A 388 24.44 13.03 10.27
N ILE A 389 23.94 14.27 10.21
CA ILE A 389 24.61 15.35 9.48
C ILE A 389 25.55 16.01 10.47
N VAL A 390 26.86 15.96 10.18
CA VAL A 390 27.88 16.49 11.07
C VAL A 390 27.92 18.01 10.95
N ASN A 391 27.68 18.68 12.07
CA ASN A 391 27.94 20.10 12.25
C ASN A 391 29.12 20.27 13.20
N VAL A 392 30.13 21.04 12.79
CA VAL A 392 31.35 21.25 13.57
C VAL A 392 31.29 22.62 14.23
N GLU A 393 31.25 22.63 15.56
CA GLU A 393 31.33 23.84 16.35
C GLU A 393 32.80 24.28 16.45
N PHE A 394 33.06 25.50 15.96
CA PHE A 394 34.34 26.16 16.09
C PHE A 394 34.42 26.93 17.41
N PRO A 395 35.62 27.07 17.99
CA PRO A 395 35.82 27.89 19.17
C PRO A 395 35.49 29.37 18.93
N GLU A 396 35.13 30.09 19.99
CA GLU A 396 34.87 31.53 19.93
C GLU A 396 36.11 32.34 19.51
N ASP A 397 35.86 33.51 18.91
CA ASP A 397 36.89 34.45 18.50
C ASP A 397 37.72 34.92 19.72
N GLY A 398 39.04 34.87 19.58
CA GLY A 398 39.95 35.23 20.68
C GLY A 398 40.12 34.16 21.77
N TRP A 399 39.73 32.90 21.51
CA TRP A 399 40.07 31.75 22.38
C TRP A 399 41.57 31.72 22.71
N LEU A 400 42.44 31.94 21.71
CA LEU A 400 43.89 31.88 21.87
C LEU A 400 44.44 33.29 22.12
N LYS A 401 45.09 33.48 23.28
CA LYS A 401 45.58 34.80 23.74
C LYS A 401 47.08 34.97 23.56
N GLU A 402 47.84 33.89 23.39
CA GLU A 402 49.29 33.93 23.27
C GLU A 402 49.77 33.54 21.85
N ASP A 403 50.64 34.36 21.25
CA ASP A 403 51.24 34.12 19.91
C ASP A 403 51.96 32.76 19.80
N LYS A 404 52.50 32.25 20.90
CA LYS A 404 53.17 30.95 20.95
C LYS A 404 52.22 29.78 20.69
N GLU A 405 50.94 29.92 21.03
CA GLU A 405 49.94 28.89 20.81
C GLU A 405 49.52 28.84 19.33
N TYR A 406 49.47 30.00 18.67
CA TYR A 406 49.25 30.09 17.22
C TYR A 406 50.40 29.44 16.43
N ASP A 407 51.65 29.65 16.84
CA ASP A 407 52.80 28.99 16.23
C ASP A 407 52.79 27.47 16.42
N ALA A 408 52.28 26.98 17.55
CA ALA A 408 52.10 25.55 17.80
C ALA A 408 51.00 24.96 16.91
N LEU A 409 49.88 25.68 16.72
CA LEU A 409 48.79 25.26 15.87
C LEU A 409 49.19 25.23 14.38
N ASN A 410 49.92 26.23 13.91
CA ASN A 410 50.43 26.30 12.54
C ASN A 410 51.43 25.18 12.20
N LYS A 411 52.12 24.62 13.20
CA LYS A 411 52.97 23.43 13.01
C LYS A 411 52.18 22.12 12.90
N LEU A 412 50.96 22.08 13.46
CA LEU A 412 50.12 20.88 13.49
C LEU A 412 49.17 20.80 12.29
N LEU A 413 48.73 21.96 11.78
CA LEU A 413 47.82 22.07 10.63
C LEU A 413 48.59 22.13 9.30
N PRO A 414 47.96 21.75 8.16
CA PRO A 414 48.58 21.87 6.85
C PRO A 414 48.96 23.33 6.55
N PRO A 415 50.08 23.55 5.84
CA PRO A 415 50.53 24.89 5.53
C PRO A 415 49.52 25.65 4.66
N PRO A 416 49.43 26.98 4.81
CA PRO A 416 48.56 27.80 3.97
C PRO A 416 48.94 27.63 2.48
N PRO A 417 47.97 27.78 1.56
CA PRO A 417 48.25 27.73 0.13
C PRO A 417 49.29 28.80 -0.25
N PRO A 418 50.10 28.54 -1.28
CA PRO A 418 51.12 29.50 -1.72
C PRO A 418 50.46 30.82 -2.15
N GLU A 419 51.13 31.93 -1.83
CA GLU A 419 50.68 33.27 -2.21
C GLU A 419 50.51 33.38 -3.74
N ILE A 420 49.37 33.92 -4.15
CA ILE A 420 49.07 34.19 -5.55
C ILE A 420 49.85 35.44 -5.96
N LYS A 421 50.85 35.28 -6.84
CA LYS A 421 51.63 36.40 -7.36
C LYS A 421 50.81 37.15 -8.41
N ALA A 422 50.42 38.38 -8.10
CA ALA A 422 49.84 39.35 -9.04
C ALA A 422 50.77 40.56 -9.15
N ASP A 423 50.84 41.18 -10.32
CA ASP A 423 51.73 42.34 -10.57
C ASP A 423 51.24 43.60 -9.84
N GLU A 424 49.95 43.67 -9.50
CA GLU A 424 49.30 44.75 -8.75
C GLU A 424 48.41 44.11 -7.68
N VAL A 425 48.57 44.51 -6.41
CA VAL A 425 47.83 43.99 -5.26
C VAL A 425 47.10 45.16 -4.62
N ASP A 426 45.77 45.17 -4.74
CA ASP A 426 44.92 46.16 -4.10
C ASP A 426 44.60 45.71 -2.65
N GLU A 427 44.84 46.58 -1.67
CA GLU A 427 44.35 46.39 -0.31
C GLU A 427 42.85 46.71 -0.28
N VAL A 428 42.03 45.68 -0.10
CA VAL A 428 40.57 45.80 0.00
C VAL A 428 40.12 45.56 1.44
N GLU A 429 39.35 46.50 1.98
CA GLU A 429 38.60 46.31 3.22
C GLU A 429 37.41 45.38 2.94
N TYR A 430 37.16 44.42 3.85
CA TYR A 430 35.99 43.56 3.79
C TYR A 430 35.02 43.91 4.90
N GLU A 431 33.73 43.79 4.59
CA GLU A 431 32.65 43.89 5.57
C GLU A 431 32.11 42.48 5.81
N GLU A 432 31.88 42.12 7.07
CA GLU A 432 31.23 40.88 7.44
C GLU A 432 29.72 41.03 7.20
N VAL A 433 29.15 40.10 6.44
CA VAL A 433 27.72 40.05 6.14
C VAL A 433 27.11 38.77 6.68
N ASP A 434 25.98 38.88 7.37
CA ASP A 434 25.33 37.76 8.08
C ASP A 434 24.73 36.70 7.13
N SER A 435 24.47 37.06 5.87
CA SER A 435 23.86 36.14 4.89
C SER A 435 24.16 36.52 3.44
N LEU A 436 24.27 35.49 2.60
CA LEU A 436 24.47 35.63 1.15
C LEU A 436 23.29 36.32 0.45
N ASP A 437 22.15 36.47 1.12
CA ASP A 437 20.95 37.15 0.60
C ASP A 437 21.15 38.65 0.38
N GLN A 438 22.18 39.25 0.98
CA GLN A 438 22.58 40.64 0.75
C GLN A 438 23.35 40.82 -0.56
N MET A 439 23.74 39.72 -1.21
CA MET A 439 24.41 39.74 -2.52
C MET A 439 23.48 40.35 -3.59
N GLY A 440 23.91 41.48 -4.17
CA GLY A 440 23.13 42.20 -5.19
C GLY A 440 22.21 43.30 -4.63
N GLY A 441 22.22 43.57 -3.32
CA GLY A 441 21.50 44.70 -2.73
C GLY A 441 21.90 46.08 -3.32
N ASN A 442 23.15 46.22 -3.76
CA ASN A 442 23.66 47.42 -4.44
C ASN A 442 23.40 47.44 -5.97
N ALA A 443 22.78 46.40 -6.55
CA ALA A 443 22.46 46.38 -7.99
C ALA A 443 21.26 47.28 -8.35
N GLY A 444 20.57 47.85 -7.36
CA GLY A 444 19.50 48.84 -7.53
C GLY A 444 20.02 50.28 -7.65
N GLY A 445 20.82 50.57 -8.67
CA GLY A 445 21.20 51.96 -9.00
C GLY A 445 20.07 52.71 -9.74
N PRO A 446 20.01 54.06 -9.72
CA PRO A 446 18.85 54.88 -10.16
C PRO A 446 18.52 54.89 -11.66
N GLY A 447 19.00 53.91 -12.44
CA GLY A 447 18.89 53.88 -13.91
C GLY A 447 18.10 52.69 -14.49
N PHE A 448 17.54 51.81 -13.66
CA PHE A 448 16.78 50.62 -14.12
C PHE A 448 15.28 50.69 -13.81
N GLY A 449 14.75 51.91 -13.74
CA GLY A 449 13.32 52.22 -13.63
C GLY A 449 12.97 53.42 -14.50
N GLY A 450 13.37 53.40 -15.78
CA GLY A 450 12.85 54.33 -16.79
C GLY A 450 11.41 53.97 -17.11
N GLU A 451 10.50 54.55 -16.33
CA GLU A 451 9.11 54.79 -16.69
C GLU A 451 9.11 55.43 -18.08
N TRP A 452 8.65 54.69 -19.09
CA TRP A 452 8.30 55.27 -20.37
C TRP A 452 7.03 56.08 -20.12
N GLU A 453 7.21 57.34 -19.74
CA GLU A 453 6.17 58.35 -19.81
C GLU A 453 5.89 58.58 -21.30
N ASP A 454 4.91 57.85 -21.83
CA ASP A 454 4.25 58.23 -23.07
C ASP A 454 3.40 59.48 -22.77
N GLU A 455 4.02 60.66 -22.91
CA GLU A 455 3.31 61.93 -23.02
C GLU A 455 2.58 61.97 -24.38
N ASP A 456 1.33 61.49 -24.41
CA ASP A 456 0.35 61.90 -25.41
C ASP A 456 -0.87 62.50 -24.69
N GLU A 457 -0.93 63.83 -24.67
CA GLU A 457 -2.10 64.64 -24.33
C GLU A 457 -3.17 64.53 -25.42
N GLU A 458 -4.40 64.10 -25.08
CA GLU A 458 -5.64 64.89 -25.34
C GLU A 458 -6.90 64.18 -24.79
N ASP A 459 -7.64 64.95 -23.98
CA ASP A 459 -9.10 64.98 -23.81
C ASP A 459 -9.90 63.88 -23.06
N GLY A 460 -10.47 64.29 -21.91
CA GLY A 460 -11.81 63.84 -21.46
C GLY A 460 -12.04 63.60 -19.97
N GLN A 461 -12.26 64.65 -19.17
CA GLN A 461 -12.84 64.62 -17.80
C GLN A 461 -14.36 64.22 -17.81
N PRO A 462 -15.05 63.96 -16.67
CA PRO A 462 -14.65 63.41 -15.34
C PRO A 462 -15.68 62.40 -14.71
N GLN A 463 -15.40 62.01 -13.45
CA GLN A 463 -16.30 61.60 -12.33
C GLN A 463 -16.35 60.13 -11.80
N CYS A 464 -15.50 59.90 -10.77
CA CYS A 464 -15.78 59.38 -9.41
C CYS A 464 -16.59 58.07 -9.20
N GLN A 465 -15.95 56.93 -8.88
CA GLN A 465 -15.57 56.36 -7.55
C GLN A 465 -16.66 55.50 -6.84
N PRO A 466 -16.35 54.50 -5.96
CA PRO A 466 -15.06 53.83 -5.68
C PRO A 466 -15.09 52.28 -5.45
N GLN A 467 -13.88 51.72 -5.23
CA GLN A 467 -13.51 50.56 -4.39
C GLN A 467 -13.86 49.12 -4.83
N ASN A 468 -12.84 48.36 -5.27
CA ASN A 468 -12.34 47.26 -4.44
C ASN A 468 -10.95 46.74 -4.87
N ASN A 469 -10.18 46.42 -3.84
CA ASN A 469 -8.77 46.08 -3.80
C ASN A 469 -8.54 44.61 -4.21
N ARG A 470 -7.70 44.32 -5.23
CA ARG A 470 -7.08 42.99 -5.44
C ARG A 470 -5.68 43.15 -6.02
N GLN A 471 -4.68 42.92 -5.19
CA GLN A 471 -3.28 42.78 -5.58
C GLN A 471 -3.11 41.51 -6.41
N GLY A 472 -2.68 41.64 -7.66
CA GLY A 472 -2.18 40.55 -8.50
C GLY A 472 -0.65 40.60 -8.52
N THR A 473 0.00 39.55 -8.00
CA THR A 473 1.45 39.37 -8.08
C THR A 473 1.86 39.05 -9.52
N LYS A 474 2.86 39.77 -10.05
CA LYS A 474 3.47 39.50 -11.36
C LYS A 474 4.29 38.21 -11.30
N LEU A 475 4.14 37.37 -12.32
CA LEU A 475 4.97 36.19 -12.57
C LEU A 475 6.44 36.61 -12.81
N PHE A 476 7.35 35.90 -12.16
CA PHE A 476 8.79 35.99 -12.38
C PHE A 476 9.17 35.17 -13.62
N ASN A 477 9.75 35.79 -14.64
CA ASN A 477 10.30 35.07 -15.80
C ASN A 477 11.69 34.53 -15.46
N ARG A 478 11.79 33.20 -15.36
CA ARG A 478 13.04 32.47 -15.14
C ARG A 478 13.80 32.34 -16.46
N HIS A 479 15.07 32.77 -16.48
CA HIS A 479 15.97 32.70 -17.64
C HIS A 479 16.14 31.24 -18.09
N GLN A 480 15.89 30.98 -19.38
CA GLN A 480 16.12 29.67 -20.00
C GLN A 480 17.59 29.51 -20.40
N SER A 481 18.22 28.50 -19.82
CA SER A 481 19.50 27.94 -20.26
C SER A 481 19.22 26.81 -21.26
N ASP A 482 18.97 27.17 -22.52
CA ASP A 482 18.92 26.19 -23.61
C ASP A 482 20.35 25.81 -24.05
N ARG A 483 20.99 24.97 -23.25
CA ARG A 483 22.05 24.06 -23.70
C ARG A 483 21.63 22.63 -23.41
N PHE A 484 20.72 22.12 -24.23
CA PHE A 484 20.58 20.68 -24.46
C PHE A 484 20.64 20.44 -25.96
N MET A 485 21.60 19.61 -26.39
CA MET A 485 21.62 19.05 -27.74
C MET A 485 20.29 18.34 -27.99
N ARG A 486 19.48 18.84 -28.93
CA ARG A 486 18.27 18.17 -29.39
C ARG A 486 18.67 17.14 -30.44
N VAL A 487 18.16 15.92 -30.29
CA VAL A 487 18.30 14.88 -31.31
C VAL A 487 17.48 15.30 -32.54
N ASP A 488 18.00 15.00 -33.73
CA ASP A 488 17.38 15.35 -35.01
C ASP A 488 15.94 14.81 -35.13
N ARG A 489 15.05 15.54 -35.82
CA ARG A 489 13.63 15.16 -36.00
C ARG A 489 13.42 13.81 -36.72
N SER A 490 14.46 13.28 -37.35
CA SER A 490 14.46 11.97 -38.02
C SER A 490 14.87 10.80 -37.11
N TRP A 491 15.25 11.02 -35.85
CA TRP A 491 15.74 9.97 -34.96
C TRP A 491 14.61 9.12 -34.37
N ARG A 492 14.63 7.80 -34.63
CA ARG A 492 13.75 6.81 -33.99
C ARG A 492 14.51 6.01 -32.93
N LYS A 493 13.91 5.91 -31.74
CA LYS A 493 14.37 5.06 -30.62
C LYS A 493 14.47 3.59 -31.09
N PRO A 494 15.57 2.87 -30.81
CA PRO A 494 15.58 1.42 -30.92
C PRO A 494 14.56 0.83 -29.94
N LYS A 495 13.60 0.04 -30.42
CA LYS A 495 12.71 -0.71 -29.54
C LYS A 495 13.44 -1.95 -29.04
N GLY A 496 13.52 -2.08 -27.73
CA GLY A 496 14.16 -3.20 -27.03
C GLY A 496 15.38 -2.70 -26.25
N ILE A 497 15.44 -3.07 -24.98
CA ILE A 497 16.39 -2.61 -23.97
C ILE A 497 15.91 -1.34 -23.24
N ASP A 498 14.88 -1.52 -22.42
CA ASP A 498 15.07 -1.23 -21.00
C ASP A 498 14.82 -2.52 -20.22
N ASN A 499 15.93 -3.06 -19.76
CA ASN A 499 16.06 -4.29 -19.04
C ASN A 499 15.66 -4.04 -17.58
N ARG A 500 14.56 -4.65 -17.12
CA ARG A 500 14.14 -4.62 -15.72
C ARG A 500 14.84 -5.72 -14.92
N VAL A 501 16.16 -5.61 -14.74
CA VAL A 501 16.86 -6.37 -13.69
C VAL A 501 17.78 -5.45 -12.88
N ARG A 502 17.20 -4.90 -11.81
CA ARG A 502 17.74 -4.77 -10.43
C ARG A 502 16.65 -4.05 -9.63
N ARG A 503 16.01 -4.64 -8.63
CA ARG A 503 16.59 -5.32 -7.47
C ARG A 503 15.78 -6.54 -7.05
N ARG A 504 16.50 -7.64 -6.82
CA ARG A 504 16.16 -8.70 -5.86
C ARG A 504 16.23 -8.12 -4.45
N PHE A 505 15.21 -8.34 -3.62
CA PHE A 505 15.31 -9.16 -2.39
C PHE A 505 13.95 -9.25 -1.68
N ARG A 506 13.80 -10.33 -0.89
CA ARG A 506 12.64 -10.86 -0.13
C ARG A 506 11.83 -11.86 -0.96
N GLY A 507 11.98 -13.18 -0.83
CA GLY A 507 12.31 -13.97 0.35
C GLY A 507 11.02 -14.44 1.02
N ASN A 508 10.46 -15.54 0.54
CA ASN A 508 9.49 -16.34 1.28
C ASN A 508 10.13 -17.69 1.59
N MET A 509 10.26 -17.95 2.89
CA MET A 509 10.64 -19.24 3.44
C MET A 509 9.62 -20.31 3.03
N THR A 510 10.13 -21.42 2.54
CA THR A 510 9.45 -22.69 2.40
C THR A 510 9.03 -23.22 3.77
N MET A 511 7.74 -23.48 3.97
CA MET A 511 7.33 -24.45 4.97
C MET A 511 7.71 -25.86 4.45
N PRO A 512 8.25 -26.75 5.29
CA PRO A 512 8.58 -28.10 4.84
C PRO A 512 7.31 -28.82 4.38
N SER A 513 7.38 -29.31 3.15
CA SER A 513 6.38 -30.20 2.57
C SER A 513 6.28 -31.47 3.42
N ARG A 514 5.03 -31.84 3.66
CA ARG A 514 4.61 -33.11 4.23
C ARG A 514 5.12 -34.19 3.28
N GLY A 515 6.12 -34.96 3.72
CA GLY A 515 6.56 -36.15 3.01
C GLY A 515 5.42 -37.16 2.97
N ASP A 516 4.97 -37.47 1.77
CA ASP A 516 4.27 -38.71 1.46
C ASP A 516 5.23 -39.87 1.74
N VAL A 517 5.15 -40.42 2.94
CA VAL A 517 5.64 -41.78 3.23
C VAL A 517 4.47 -42.72 3.03
N GLY A 518 4.63 -43.58 2.02
CA GLY A 518 3.65 -44.57 1.60
C GLY A 518 3.19 -45.44 2.76
N TRP A 519 1.89 -45.58 2.88
CA TRP A 519 1.28 -46.61 3.70
C TRP A 519 1.23 -47.89 2.88
N SER A 520 2.26 -48.72 3.05
CA SER A 520 2.11 -50.16 2.91
C SER A 520 1.44 -50.70 4.18
N ASN A 521 0.19 -51.15 4.09
CA ASN A 521 -0.35 -52.09 5.08
C ASN A 521 -0.76 -53.37 4.37
N VAL A 522 0.15 -54.32 4.49
CA VAL A 522 -0.10 -55.76 4.52
C VAL A 522 -0.70 -56.10 5.88
N GLY A 523 -1.70 -56.98 5.90
CA GLY A 523 -1.85 -57.95 6.99
C GLY A 523 -2.86 -57.61 8.08
N ASP A 524 -4.06 -58.15 7.89
CA ASP A 524 -4.93 -58.60 8.97
C ASP A 524 -4.18 -59.44 10.02
N ASN A 525 -4.45 -59.19 11.30
CA ASN A 525 -4.73 -60.23 12.29
C ASN A 525 -5.25 -59.62 13.59
N GLY A 526 -6.39 -60.14 14.04
CA GLY A 526 -7.09 -59.66 15.23
C GLY A 526 -6.75 -60.40 16.52
N GLY A 527 -7.49 -60.01 17.56
CA GLY A 527 -7.81 -60.85 18.72
C GLY A 527 -7.18 -60.42 20.05
N GLY A 528 -8.02 -60.27 21.08
CA GLY A 528 -7.60 -60.58 22.45
C GLY A 528 -7.95 -59.58 23.55
N LEU A 529 -9.16 -59.74 24.10
CA LEU A 529 -9.69 -59.25 25.38
C LEU A 529 -8.71 -59.19 26.57
N SER A 530 -8.85 -58.18 27.45
CA SER A 530 -9.09 -58.43 28.89
C SER A 530 -9.54 -57.18 29.66
N SER A 531 -10.39 -57.43 30.65
CA SER A 531 -11.15 -56.53 31.52
C SER A 531 -10.37 -55.99 32.73
N ARG A 532 -10.64 -54.74 33.17
CA ARG A 532 -10.99 -54.38 34.57
C ARG A 532 -11.21 -52.86 34.82
N THR A 533 -12.47 -52.56 35.20
CA THR A 533 -12.96 -51.67 36.30
C THR A 533 -12.61 -50.17 36.43
N ILE A 534 -13.70 -49.37 36.29
CA ILE A 534 -14.27 -48.31 37.17
C ILE A 534 -13.66 -46.89 37.17
N ALA A 535 -14.57 -45.91 37.02
CA ALA A 535 -14.47 -44.44 37.11
C ALA A 535 -13.81 -43.78 35.87
N ASP A 536 -14.41 -42.89 35.08
CA ASP A 536 -15.42 -41.87 35.35
C ASP A 536 -16.41 -41.72 34.18
N LYS A 537 -17.69 -41.53 34.51
CA LYS A 537 -18.68 -40.94 33.60
C LYS A 537 -18.34 -39.45 33.50
N ASP A 538 -17.85 -39.00 32.35
CA ASP A 538 -18.05 -37.63 31.81
C ASP A 538 -17.37 -37.43 30.44
N SER A 539 -17.64 -38.33 29.50
CA SER A 539 -17.30 -38.11 28.09
C SER A 539 -18.46 -38.52 27.18
N LEU A 540 -19.58 -37.81 27.30
CA LEU A 540 -20.57 -37.74 26.23
C LEU A 540 -20.00 -36.84 25.11
N ALA A 541 -19.05 -37.36 24.35
CA ALA A 541 -18.83 -36.84 23.00
C ALA A 541 -20.09 -37.18 22.21
N LEU A 542 -20.88 -36.16 21.87
CA LEU A 542 -21.96 -36.27 20.90
C LEU A 542 -21.40 -37.01 19.68
N GLN A 543 -21.94 -38.20 19.38
CA GLN A 543 -21.74 -38.84 18.09
C GLN A 543 -22.41 -37.95 17.05
N ILE A 544 -21.64 -37.02 16.49
CA ILE A 544 -22.06 -36.15 15.41
C ILE A 544 -22.12 -37.02 14.14
N GLY A 545 -23.32 -37.46 13.81
CA GLY A 545 -23.61 -38.32 12.67
C GLY A 545 -23.33 -37.67 11.31
N PHE A 546 -23.50 -38.48 10.26
CA PHE A 546 -23.39 -38.05 8.86
C PHE A 546 -24.34 -36.86 8.58
N GLY A 547 -23.82 -35.75 8.04
CA GLY A 547 -24.61 -34.56 7.67
C GLY A 547 -24.38 -33.29 8.48
N SER A 548 -23.43 -33.28 9.43
CA SER A 548 -23.13 -32.08 10.22
C SER A 548 -22.26 -31.07 9.48
N ASN A 549 -22.50 -29.78 9.74
CA ASN A 549 -21.79 -28.67 9.10
C ASN A 549 -20.26 -28.85 9.24
N LYS A 550 -19.54 -28.78 8.11
CA LYS A 550 -18.07 -28.97 8.05
C LYS A 550 -17.31 -28.14 9.08
N LYS A 551 -17.85 -26.97 9.46
CA LYS A 551 -17.24 -26.04 10.43
C LYS A 551 -17.31 -26.55 11.87
N THR A 552 -18.37 -27.26 12.26
CA THR A 552 -18.63 -27.65 13.66
C THR A 552 -18.40 -29.13 13.95
N LYS A 553 -18.21 -29.97 12.92
CA LYS A 553 -18.02 -31.43 13.05
C LYS A 553 -16.91 -31.86 14.03
N TYR A 554 -15.84 -31.07 14.17
CA TYR A 554 -14.65 -31.43 14.99
C TYR A 554 -14.47 -30.53 16.22
N MET A 555 -15.51 -29.79 16.60
CA MET A 555 -15.46 -28.88 17.73
C MET A 555 -15.91 -29.61 18.99
N MET A 556 -15.09 -29.55 20.04
CA MET A 556 -15.45 -30.08 21.36
C MET A 556 -16.50 -29.16 22.04
N PRO A 557 -17.21 -29.64 23.08
CA PRO A 557 -18.12 -28.82 23.86
C PRO A 557 -17.47 -27.57 24.48
N SER A 558 -16.15 -27.62 24.69
CA SER A 558 -15.34 -26.49 25.16
C SER A 558 -15.08 -25.41 24.11
N GLY A 559 -15.58 -25.56 22.88
CA GLY A 559 -15.39 -24.64 21.77
C GLY A 559 -14.06 -24.80 21.01
N HIS A 560 -13.19 -25.71 21.45
CA HIS A 560 -11.87 -25.94 20.83
C HIS A 560 -11.88 -27.21 19.96
N LYS A 561 -10.99 -27.28 18.96
CA LYS A 561 -10.70 -28.51 18.21
C LYS A 561 -9.57 -29.28 18.89
N ALA A 562 -9.67 -30.60 18.98
CA ALA A 562 -8.61 -31.42 19.57
C ALA A 562 -7.42 -31.54 18.60
N PHE A 563 -6.19 -31.33 19.09
CA PHE A 563 -4.94 -31.52 18.36
C PHE A 563 -4.06 -32.53 19.11
N LEU A 564 -3.72 -33.63 18.45
CA LEU A 564 -2.95 -34.71 19.05
C LEU A 564 -1.47 -34.31 19.19
N VAL A 565 -0.97 -34.29 20.43
CA VAL A 565 0.40 -33.91 20.79
C VAL A 565 1.17 -35.14 21.25
N SER A 566 2.32 -35.39 20.62
CA SER A 566 3.24 -36.49 20.96
C SER A 566 4.55 -35.99 21.59
N ASN A 567 4.95 -34.76 21.24
CA ASN A 567 6.21 -34.13 21.63
C ASN A 567 5.99 -32.71 22.16
N VAL A 568 6.98 -32.17 22.87
CA VAL A 568 6.98 -30.77 23.36
C VAL A 568 6.95 -29.76 22.19
N ASN A 569 7.60 -30.09 21.07
CA ASN A 569 7.58 -29.25 19.85
C ASN A 569 6.18 -29.13 19.24
N ASP A 570 5.35 -30.16 19.36
CA ASP A 570 3.98 -30.13 18.83
C ASP A 570 3.13 -29.10 19.61
N VAL A 571 3.47 -28.84 20.89
CA VAL A 571 2.83 -27.79 21.71
C VAL A 571 3.24 -26.40 21.22
N ASN A 572 4.48 -26.22 20.75
CA ASN A 572 4.93 -24.93 20.22
C ASN A 572 4.17 -24.54 18.94
N LEU A 573 3.70 -25.51 18.15
CA LEU A 573 2.84 -25.25 16.98
C LEU A 573 1.50 -24.62 17.35
N LEU A 574 1.05 -24.80 18.60
CA LEU A 574 -0.22 -24.27 19.10
C LEU A 574 -0.10 -22.85 19.64
N LEU A 575 1.10 -22.25 19.68
CA LEU A 575 1.31 -20.89 20.18
C LEU A 575 0.44 -19.85 19.46
N MET A 576 0.34 -19.95 18.14
CA MET A 576 -0.46 -19.02 17.31
C MET A 576 -1.95 -19.44 17.19
N HIS A 577 -2.31 -20.62 17.71
CA HIS A 577 -3.62 -21.23 17.51
C HIS A 577 -4.30 -21.67 18.81
N ASN A 578 -3.86 -21.12 19.95
CA ASN A 578 -4.36 -21.45 21.29
C ASN A 578 -5.85 -21.12 21.53
N ARG A 579 -6.45 -20.26 20.70
CA ARG A 579 -7.90 -19.92 20.75
C ARG A 579 -8.79 -20.92 20.00
N THR A 580 -8.22 -21.70 19.09
CA THR A 580 -8.98 -22.60 18.21
C THR A 580 -8.71 -24.07 18.49
N TYR A 581 -7.50 -24.41 18.94
CA TYR A 581 -7.10 -25.79 19.24
C TYR A 581 -6.73 -25.98 20.69
N ALA A 582 -7.05 -27.16 21.22
CA ALA A 582 -6.60 -27.64 22.51
C ALA A 582 -5.70 -28.87 22.31
N ALA A 583 -4.68 -28.99 23.14
CA ALA A 583 -3.73 -30.10 23.09
C ALA A 583 -4.34 -31.36 23.74
N GLU A 584 -4.36 -32.45 22.98
CA GLU A 584 -4.69 -33.79 23.47
C GLU A 584 -3.43 -34.65 23.45
N ILE A 585 -2.94 -35.07 24.62
CA ILE A 585 -1.68 -35.81 24.71
C ILE A 585 -1.92 -37.26 24.30
N ALA A 586 -1.17 -37.75 23.31
CA ALA A 586 -1.27 -39.11 22.82
C ALA A 586 -1.06 -40.15 23.93
N HIS A 587 -1.75 -41.30 23.80
CA HIS A 587 -1.77 -42.35 24.83
C HIS A 587 -0.42 -43.07 24.99
N ASN A 588 0.44 -43.04 23.97
CA ASN A 588 1.75 -43.68 23.93
C ASN A 588 2.89 -42.80 24.50
N VAL A 589 2.59 -41.60 25.00
CA VAL A 589 3.59 -40.70 25.63
C VAL A 589 3.89 -41.16 27.06
N SER A 590 5.18 -41.23 27.40
CA SER A 590 5.65 -41.59 28.74
C SER A 590 5.28 -40.53 29.79
N SER A 591 5.12 -40.94 31.07
CA SER A 591 4.70 -40.03 32.15
C SER A 591 5.64 -38.85 32.35
N ARG A 592 6.97 -39.03 32.20
CA ARG A 592 7.96 -37.93 32.29
C ARG A 592 7.74 -36.89 31.19
N LYS A 593 7.66 -37.34 29.94
CA LYS A 593 7.48 -36.47 28.77
C LYS A 593 6.12 -35.75 28.78
N ARG A 594 5.10 -36.39 29.38
CA ARG A 594 3.79 -35.79 29.60
C ARG A 594 3.85 -34.60 30.58
N ILE A 595 4.68 -34.68 31.63
CA ILE A 595 4.92 -33.53 32.53
C ILE A 595 5.57 -32.37 31.77
N ASP A 596 6.55 -32.64 30.91
CA ASP A 596 7.20 -31.61 30.08
C ASP A 596 6.23 -30.95 29.08
N ILE A 597 5.33 -31.75 28.49
CA ILE A 597 4.28 -31.24 27.60
C ILE A 597 3.30 -30.35 28.37
N ILE A 598 2.89 -30.76 29.58
CA ILE A 598 1.98 -29.99 30.43
C ILE A 598 2.63 -28.70 30.91
N SER A 599 3.89 -28.74 31.36
CA SER A 599 4.63 -27.57 31.81
C SER A 599 4.80 -26.56 30.66
N ARG A 600 5.14 -27.04 29.46
CA ARG A 600 5.23 -26.21 28.27
C ARG A 600 3.87 -25.64 27.83
N ALA A 601 2.80 -26.44 27.89
CA ALA A 601 1.46 -25.95 27.57
C ALA A 601 0.98 -24.88 28.57
N LYS A 602 1.29 -25.03 29.87
CA LYS A 602 1.05 -24.00 30.89
C LYS A 602 1.81 -22.69 30.55
N GLN A 603 3.07 -22.78 30.13
CA GLN A 603 3.86 -21.61 29.70
C GLN A 603 3.26 -20.87 28.49
N LEU A 604 2.69 -21.60 27.53
CA LEU A 604 2.13 -21.04 26.30
C LEU A 604 0.62 -20.71 26.39
N GLY A 605 -0.01 -20.97 27.54
CA GLY A 605 -1.45 -20.77 27.74
C GLY A 605 -2.32 -21.70 26.88
N VAL A 606 -1.81 -22.86 26.47
CA VAL A 606 -2.54 -23.84 25.65
C VAL A 606 -3.34 -24.76 26.56
N LYS A 607 -4.64 -24.89 26.30
CA LYS A 607 -5.53 -25.79 27.06
C LYS A 607 -5.22 -27.25 26.74
N VAL A 608 -4.96 -28.07 27.76
CA VAL A 608 -4.76 -29.53 27.63
C VAL A 608 -6.04 -30.26 28.03
N THR A 609 -6.51 -31.20 27.21
CA THR A 609 -7.77 -31.92 27.43
C THR A 609 -7.66 -33.05 28.45
N ASN A 610 -6.53 -33.76 28.47
CA ASN A 610 -6.30 -34.94 29.31
C ASN A 610 -5.09 -34.81 30.25
N PRO A 611 -4.93 -33.72 31.03
CA PRO A 611 -3.70 -33.46 31.80
C PRO A 611 -3.40 -34.53 32.87
N LYS A 612 -4.43 -35.14 33.47
CA LYS A 612 -4.29 -36.08 34.59
C LYS A 612 -4.01 -37.54 34.19
N ALA A 613 -4.13 -37.91 32.91
CA ALA A 613 -3.98 -39.32 32.55
C ALA A 613 -2.52 -39.79 32.72
N LYS A 614 -2.30 -40.98 33.31
CA LYS A 614 -0.96 -41.58 33.53
C LYS A 614 0.05 -40.74 34.35
N VAL A 615 -0.41 -39.71 35.06
CA VAL A 615 0.41 -38.94 36.01
C VAL A 615 -0.10 -39.27 37.42
N THR A 616 0.71 -39.96 38.22
CA THR A 616 0.35 -40.41 39.58
C THR A 616 0.65 -39.39 40.67
N THR A 617 1.41 -38.35 40.35
CA THR A 617 1.77 -37.24 41.25
C THR A 617 1.05 -35.98 40.82
N GLU A 618 0.51 -35.20 41.76
CA GLU A 618 -0.14 -33.92 41.45
C GLU A 618 0.88 -32.92 40.86
N VAL A 619 0.54 -32.24 39.74
CA VAL A 619 1.42 -31.33 38.94
C VAL A 619 0.81 -29.96 38.73
#